data_AF-A0A944ACY0-F1
#
_entry.id   AF-A0A944ACY0-F1
#
_cell.length_a   1.000
_cell.length_b   1.000
_cell.length_c   1.000
_cell.angle_alpha   90.00
_cell.angle_beta   90.00
_cell.angle_gamma   90.00
#
_symmetry.space_group_name_H-M   'P 1'
#
loop_
_entity.id
_entity.type
_entity.pdbx_description
1 polymer ?
#
loop_
_entity_poly.entity_id
_entity_poly.type
_entity_poly.pdbx_seq_one_letter_code
_entity_poly.pdbx_strand_id
1 'polypeptide(L)'
;MATTPSFIALMNKLGIACAASDDFTIYKLSSTEPLAIAVNPRSTIPWEDVLCRYKRLGDPEPQITMSLYVEQLIGFMNGTAGLSGSGLKDDKVILLGYGCQEIYPSVFSFSLDTDAEGNIAMQEIENVQICGPTPTSFVTMGDFERISPILYGASPRVRGYYEEKQRSVRSEYMSRLHDYFSGTEYEQAAEENLAGYNSDTCDIVGNATDMVEHDVNIGLSSFSISDLVTSAETIINANSRLSHLFAGVRPPLECVSEMAVITRPEGLKWVKHSIIFEN
;
A
#
# COMPACT_ATOMS: atom_id res chain seq x y z
N MET A 1 6.10 17.27 12.95
CA MET A 1 5.85 15.83 12.75
C MET A 1 6.62 15.43 11.50
N ALA A 2 7.53 14.47 11.60
CA ALA A 2 8.22 13.96 10.42
C ALA A 2 7.19 13.20 9.57
N THR A 3 7.06 13.56 8.31
CA THR A 3 6.14 12.93 7.36
C THR A 3 6.67 11.54 6.98
N THR A 4 5.80 10.53 6.90
CA THR A 4 6.13 9.24 6.28
C THR A 4 6.59 9.49 4.84
N PRO A 5 7.65 8.84 4.33
CA PRO A 5 8.06 9.00 2.94
C PRO A 5 6.91 8.64 2.01
N SER A 6 6.82 9.32 0.88
CA SER A 6 5.94 8.89 -0.21
C SER A 6 6.62 7.79 -1.00
N PHE A 7 5.99 6.62 -1.06
CA PHE A 7 6.43 5.48 -1.86
C PHE A 7 5.28 4.97 -2.73
N ILE A 8 5.58 4.63 -3.97
CA ILE A 8 4.66 3.95 -4.87
C ILE A 8 5.37 2.81 -5.60
N ALA A 9 4.68 1.68 -5.76
CA ALA A 9 5.06 0.64 -6.68
C ALA A 9 3.95 0.44 -7.71
N LEU A 10 4.29 0.58 -8.99
CA LEU A 10 3.42 0.28 -10.13
C LEU A 10 3.81 -1.08 -10.69
N MET A 11 2.83 -1.96 -10.93
CA MET A 11 3.13 -3.32 -11.37
C MET A 11 2.20 -3.77 -12.51
N ASN A 12 2.79 -4.50 -13.44
CA ASN A 12 2.09 -5.23 -14.48
C ASN A 12 2.81 -6.55 -14.77
N LYS A 13 2.37 -7.28 -15.80
CA LYS A 13 2.96 -8.58 -16.18
C LYS A 13 4.45 -8.53 -16.52
N LEU A 14 5.01 -7.36 -16.87
CA LEU A 14 6.42 -7.20 -17.22
C LEU A 14 7.32 -7.04 -15.99
N GLY A 15 6.80 -6.47 -14.90
CA GLY A 15 7.57 -6.22 -13.68
C GLY A 15 6.98 -5.14 -12.78
N ILE A 16 7.81 -4.69 -11.85
CA ILE A 16 7.47 -3.69 -10.83
C ILE A 16 8.41 -2.48 -11.01
N ALA A 17 7.85 -1.27 -11.05
CA ALA A 17 8.62 -0.04 -10.93
C ALA A 17 8.28 0.65 -9.60
N CYS A 18 9.30 0.94 -8.81
CA CYS A 18 9.19 1.53 -7.49
C CYS A 18 9.82 2.92 -7.49
N ALA A 19 9.20 3.88 -6.79
CA ALA A 19 9.75 5.20 -6.55
C ALA A 19 9.46 5.67 -5.12
N ALA A 20 10.41 6.35 -4.50
CA ALA A 20 10.30 6.92 -3.17
C ALA A 20 10.82 8.37 -3.10
N SER A 21 10.23 9.18 -2.21
CA SER A 21 10.69 10.54 -1.92
C SER A 21 11.99 10.58 -1.10
N ASP A 22 12.27 9.52 -0.36
CA ASP A 22 13.37 9.47 0.62
C ASP A 22 14.32 8.31 0.29
N ASP A 23 15.59 8.51 0.58
CA ASP A 23 16.56 7.42 0.62
C ASP A 23 16.26 6.43 1.75
N PHE A 24 16.81 5.22 1.63
CA PHE A 24 16.63 4.12 2.59
C PHE A 24 15.17 3.63 2.69
N THR A 25 14.37 3.90 1.66
CA THR A 25 12.98 3.41 1.58
C THR A 25 12.95 2.02 0.96
N ILE A 26 13.75 1.77 -0.08
CA ILE A 26 13.77 0.51 -0.85
C ILE A 26 15.06 -0.26 -0.54
N TYR A 27 14.95 -1.56 -0.28
CA TYR A 27 16.10 -2.44 -0.09
C TYR A 27 15.97 -3.70 -0.94
N LYS A 28 17.05 -4.03 -1.65
CA LYS A 28 17.23 -5.35 -2.26
C LYS A 28 17.39 -6.39 -1.16
N LEU A 29 16.66 -7.51 -1.18
CA LEU A 29 16.73 -8.54 -0.14
C LEU A 29 17.57 -9.77 -0.53
N SER A 30 17.69 -10.06 -1.82
CA SER A 30 18.45 -11.19 -2.32
C SER A 30 19.31 -10.78 -3.52
N SER A 31 20.52 -11.32 -3.62
CA SER A 31 21.39 -11.14 -4.78
C SER A 31 20.97 -12.01 -5.97
N THR A 32 20.35 -13.16 -5.70
CA THR A 32 19.94 -14.18 -6.68
C THR A 32 18.46 -14.13 -7.04
N GLU A 33 17.60 -13.77 -6.10
CA GLU A 33 16.15 -13.70 -6.30
C GLU A 33 15.70 -12.25 -6.55
N PRO A 34 14.68 -12.04 -7.41
CA PRO A 34 14.12 -10.72 -7.69
C PRO A 34 13.24 -10.25 -6.53
N LEU A 35 13.85 -10.01 -5.36
CA LEU A 35 13.17 -9.71 -4.11
C LEU A 35 13.64 -8.38 -3.50
N ALA A 36 12.67 -7.57 -3.09
CA ALA A 36 12.91 -6.31 -2.42
C ALA A 36 11.87 -6.05 -1.32
N ILE A 37 12.20 -5.10 -0.45
CA ILE A 37 11.32 -4.59 0.59
C ILE A 37 11.31 -3.07 0.53
N ALA A 38 10.15 -2.47 0.73
CA ALA A 38 9.99 -1.05 0.95
C ALA A 38 9.45 -0.80 2.37
N VAL A 39 10.05 0.14 3.07
CA VAL A 39 9.80 0.43 4.48
C VAL A 39 9.87 1.93 4.75
N ASN A 40 9.25 2.37 5.83
CA ASN A 40 9.45 3.74 6.31
C ASN A 40 10.82 3.85 7.03
N PRO A 41 11.81 4.59 6.51
CA PRO A 41 13.12 4.75 7.15
C PRO A 41 13.04 5.57 8.45
N ARG A 42 11.93 6.27 8.66
CA ARG A 42 11.65 7.05 9.88
C ARG A 42 10.82 6.25 10.89
N SER A 43 10.60 4.95 10.66
CA SER A 43 9.91 4.07 11.61
C SER A 43 10.75 3.89 12.88
N THR A 44 10.14 3.29 13.91
CA THR A 44 10.89 2.93 15.12
C THR A 44 11.79 1.70 14.92
N ILE A 45 11.58 0.95 13.84
CA ILE A 45 12.40 -0.21 13.47
C ILE A 45 13.69 0.31 12.81
N PRO A 46 14.88 -0.09 13.29
CA PRO A 46 16.14 0.23 12.64
C PRO A 46 16.32 -0.66 11.39
N TRP A 47 15.56 -0.38 10.34
CA TRP A 47 15.44 -1.24 9.16
C TRP A 47 16.77 -1.57 8.50
N GLU A 48 17.68 -0.60 8.39
CA GLU A 48 19.01 -0.83 7.84
C GLU A 48 19.76 -1.94 8.62
N ASP A 49 19.78 -1.85 9.96
CA ASP A 49 20.43 -2.85 10.81
C ASP A 49 19.75 -4.22 10.71
N VAL A 50 18.41 -4.25 10.72
CA VAL A 50 17.62 -5.49 10.60
C VAL A 50 17.92 -6.19 9.29
N LEU A 51 17.86 -5.45 8.17
CA LEU A 51 18.06 -6.00 6.84
C LEU A 51 19.52 -6.35 6.57
N CYS A 52 20.48 -5.59 7.11
CA CYS A 52 21.89 -5.96 7.07
C CYS A 52 22.14 -7.28 7.82
N ARG A 53 21.50 -7.50 8.98
CA ARG A 53 21.60 -8.78 9.70
C ARG A 53 20.91 -9.92 8.94
N TYR A 54 19.74 -9.67 8.37
CA TYR A 54 19.02 -10.64 7.55
C TYR A 54 19.90 -11.15 6.40
N LYS A 55 20.52 -10.24 5.64
CA LYS A 55 21.43 -10.57 4.53
C LYS A 55 22.70 -11.31 4.95
N ARG A 56 23.18 -11.12 6.19
CA ARG A 56 24.37 -11.83 6.71
C ARG A 56 24.11 -13.32 6.92
N LEU A 57 22.85 -13.76 6.99
CA LEU A 57 22.49 -15.17 7.01
C LEU A 57 22.70 -15.86 5.66
N GLY A 58 22.98 -15.09 4.60
CA GLY A 58 23.04 -15.55 3.22
C GLY A 58 21.84 -15.06 2.41
N ASP A 59 21.83 -15.36 1.12
CA ASP A 59 20.64 -15.14 0.30
C ASP A 59 19.51 -16.05 0.79
N PRO A 60 18.26 -15.55 0.87
CA PRO A 60 17.13 -16.38 1.25
C PRO A 60 16.98 -17.54 0.26
N GLU A 61 16.67 -18.73 0.78
CA GLU A 61 16.42 -19.89 -0.07
C GLU A 61 15.26 -19.60 -1.03
N PRO A 62 15.34 -20.00 -2.32
CA PRO A 62 14.28 -19.76 -3.28
C PRO A 62 12.94 -20.33 -2.81
N GLN A 63 11.99 -19.44 -2.51
CA GLN A 63 10.65 -19.83 -2.07
C GLN A 63 9.69 -19.97 -3.25
N ILE A 64 8.76 -20.92 -3.15
CA ILE A 64 7.78 -21.19 -4.21
C ILE A 64 6.92 -19.97 -4.49
N THR A 65 6.45 -19.29 -3.44
CA THR A 65 5.57 -18.12 -3.49
C THR A 65 6.15 -16.96 -2.70
N MET A 66 5.71 -15.75 -3.05
CA MET A 66 6.10 -14.54 -2.30
C MET A 66 5.64 -14.54 -0.83
N SER A 67 4.52 -15.20 -0.51
CA SER A 67 4.02 -15.30 0.86
C SER A 67 4.99 -15.99 1.82
N LEU A 68 5.73 -17.00 1.34
CA LEU A 68 6.69 -17.74 2.16
C LEU A 68 7.91 -16.88 2.52
N TYR A 69 8.31 -15.93 1.65
CA TYR A 69 9.34 -14.95 2.00
C TYR A 69 8.87 -14.00 3.12
N VAL A 70 7.59 -13.65 3.15
CA VAL A 70 7.01 -12.84 4.24
C VAL A 70 7.13 -13.59 5.56
N GLU A 71 6.68 -14.85 5.61
CA GLU A 71 6.77 -15.68 6.81
C GLU A 71 8.22 -15.84 7.30
N GLN A 72 9.18 -16.02 6.40
CA GLN A 72 10.60 -16.09 6.74
C GLN A 72 11.14 -14.79 7.33
N LEU A 73 10.77 -13.64 6.75
CA LEU A 73 11.19 -12.34 7.26
C LEU A 73 10.63 -12.10 8.66
N ILE A 74 9.34 -12.38 8.89
CA ILE A 74 8.70 -12.23 10.20
C ILE A 74 9.31 -13.18 11.22
N GLY A 75 9.54 -14.45 10.85
CA GLY A 75 10.23 -15.42 11.70
C GLY A 75 11.63 -14.95 12.10
N PHE A 76 12.38 -14.36 11.16
CA PHE A 76 13.68 -13.75 11.44
C PHE A 76 13.58 -12.55 12.40
N MET A 77 12.63 -11.65 12.17
CA MET A 77 12.43 -10.47 13.03
C MET A 77 12.07 -10.88 14.47
N ASN A 78 11.21 -11.87 14.64
CA ASN A 78 10.86 -12.44 15.95
C ASN A 78 12.04 -13.13 16.64
N GLY A 79 12.95 -13.74 15.87
CA GLY A 79 14.19 -14.33 16.38
C GLY A 79 15.29 -13.31 16.73
N THR A 80 15.12 -12.03 16.37
CA THR A 80 16.15 -11.00 16.54
C THR A 80 16.00 -10.29 17.89
N ALA A 81 16.96 -10.52 18.79
CA ALA A 81 17.00 -9.88 20.09
C ALA A 81 17.02 -8.34 19.97
N GLY A 82 16.10 -7.67 20.68
CA GLY A 82 16.01 -6.20 20.75
C GLY A 82 14.95 -5.55 19.86
N LEU A 83 14.28 -6.31 18.99
CA LEU A 83 13.08 -5.85 18.27
C LEU A 83 11.78 -6.18 19.02
N SER A 84 11.82 -7.17 19.91
CA SER A 84 10.72 -7.55 20.80
C SER A 84 10.56 -6.50 21.92
N GLY A 85 9.39 -5.87 22.02
CA GLY A 85 9.06 -4.91 23.08
C GLY A 85 9.23 -3.43 22.75
N SER A 86 9.65 -3.05 21.53
CA SER A 86 9.41 -1.69 21.04
C SER A 86 7.93 -1.56 20.75
N GLY A 87 7.24 -0.53 21.25
CA GLY A 87 5.83 -0.27 20.97
C GLY A 87 5.58 0.11 19.51
N LEU A 88 5.82 -0.85 18.61
CA LEU A 88 5.52 -0.77 17.19
C LEU A 88 4.02 -0.58 17.07
N LYS A 89 3.61 0.37 16.24
CA LYS A 89 2.21 0.53 15.93
C LYS A 89 2.06 0.94 14.49
N ASP A 90 1.51 0.03 13.70
CA ASP A 90 1.07 0.28 12.32
C ASP A 90 2.22 0.72 11.39
N ASP A 91 3.40 0.13 11.58
CA ASP A 91 4.52 0.34 10.66
C ASP A 91 4.28 -0.48 9.38
N LYS A 92 3.86 0.20 8.31
CA LYS A 92 3.61 -0.41 7.00
C LYS A 92 4.92 -0.88 6.36
N VAL A 93 4.89 -2.11 5.85
CA VAL A 93 5.99 -2.81 5.17
C VAL A 93 5.45 -3.38 3.86
N ILE A 94 6.24 -3.26 2.79
CA ILE A 94 5.84 -3.76 1.47
C ILE A 94 6.93 -4.67 0.93
N LEU A 95 6.64 -5.95 0.77
CA LEU A 95 7.52 -6.92 0.10
C LEU A 95 7.15 -7.01 -1.38
N LEU A 96 8.14 -6.94 -2.27
CA LEU A 96 7.96 -6.81 -3.72
C LEU A 96 8.86 -7.85 -4.42
N GLY A 97 8.32 -8.63 -5.36
CA GLY A 97 9.16 -9.56 -6.08
C GLY A 97 8.42 -10.70 -6.78
N TYR A 98 9.10 -11.85 -6.84
CA TYR A 98 8.58 -13.08 -7.45
C TYR A 98 8.95 -14.28 -6.59
N GLY A 99 8.01 -15.22 -6.44
CA GLY A 99 8.31 -16.59 -6.05
C GLY A 99 9.07 -17.33 -7.17
N CYS A 100 9.80 -18.39 -6.83
CA CYS A 100 10.60 -19.15 -7.78
C CYS A 100 9.74 -19.86 -8.86
N GLN A 101 8.45 -20.08 -8.60
CA GLN A 101 7.49 -20.61 -9.57
C GLN A 101 6.53 -19.55 -10.15
N GLU A 102 6.61 -18.31 -9.68
CA GLU A 102 5.74 -17.23 -10.14
C GLU A 102 6.27 -16.65 -11.46
N ILE A 103 5.38 -16.56 -12.46
CA ILE A 103 5.69 -15.97 -13.76
C ILE A 103 5.57 -14.44 -13.70
N TYR A 104 4.63 -13.95 -12.91
CA TYR A 104 4.28 -12.53 -12.77
C TYR A 104 4.67 -12.03 -11.37
N PRO A 105 4.90 -10.72 -11.22
CA PRO A 105 5.26 -10.15 -9.93
C PRO A 105 4.11 -10.23 -8.91
N SER A 106 4.48 -10.27 -7.64
CA SER A 106 3.55 -10.21 -6.51
C SER A 106 4.04 -9.18 -5.49
N VAL A 107 3.09 -8.57 -4.79
CA VAL A 107 3.34 -7.57 -3.76
C VAL A 107 2.53 -7.89 -2.52
N PHE A 108 3.21 -7.87 -1.38
CA PHE A 108 2.61 -8.09 -0.06
C PHE A 108 2.82 -6.84 0.77
N SER A 109 1.73 -6.14 1.07
CA SER A 109 1.71 -4.98 1.95
C SER A 109 1.14 -5.41 3.29
N PHE A 110 1.85 -5.15 4.38
CA PHE A 110 1.39 -5.51 5.72
C PHE A 110 1.82 -4.51 6.79
N SER A 111 1.02 -4.39 7.83
CA SER A 111 1.36 -3.60 9.02
C SER A 111 1.95 -4.48 10.10
N LEU A 112 3.03 -3.99 10.71
CA LEU A 112 3.65 -4.59 11.88
C LEU A 112 3.12 -3.94 13.17
N ASP A 113 2.81 -4.79 14.14
CA ASP A 113 2.43 -4.42 15.49
C ASP A 113 3.13 -5.34 16.50
N THR A 114 3.04 -5.00 17.78
CA THR A 114 3.53 -5.84 18.87
C THR A 114 2.35 -6.54 19.53
N ASP A 115 2.42 -7.87 19.64
CA ASP A 115 1.41 -8.63 20.36
C ASP A 115 1.52 -8.45 21.89
N ALA A 116 0.58 -9.05 22.62
CA ALA A 116 0.54 -9.00 24.08
C ALA A 116 1.76 -9.67 24.76
N GLU A 117 2.47 -10.53 24.05
CA GLU A 117 3.65 -11.26 24.51
C GLU A 117 4.96 -10.53 24.16
N GLY A 118 4.88 -9.41 23.44
CA GLY A 118 6.02 -8.61 23.01
C GLY A 118 6.64 -9.05 21.68
N ASN A 119 6.02 -9.99 20.96
CA ASN A 119 6.47 -10.44 19.65
C ASN A 119 5.92 -9.53 18.55
N ILE A 120 6.60 -9.52 17.41
CA ILE A 120 6.13 -8.83 16.22
C ILE A 120 5.03 -9.69 15.58
N ALA A 121 3.86 -9.08 15.46
CA ALA A 121 2.69 -9.64 14.82
C ALA A 121 2.33 -8.86 13.56
N MET A 122 1.81 -9.57 12.57
CA MET A 122 1.20 -8.97 11.37
C MET A 122 -0.28 -8.72 11.64
N GLN A 123 -0.76 -7.50 11.43
CA GLN A 123 -2.17 -7.16 11.66
C GLN A 123 -3.03 -7.19 10.39
N GLU A 124 -2.47 -6.75 9.27
CA GLU A 124 -3.20 -6.63 8.02
C GLU A 124 -2.30 -7.07 6.88
N ILE A 125 -2.83 -7.87 5.95
CA ILE A 125 -2.10 -8.34 4.78
C ILE A 125 -2.94 -8.03 3.55
N GLU A 126 -2.48 -7.06 2.78
CA GLU A 126 -2.91 -6.83 1.42
C GLU A 126 -1.96 -7.58 0.49
N ASN A 127 -2.46 -8.66 -0.12
CA ASN A 127 -1.72 -9.44 -1.11
C ASN A 127 -2.25 -9.13 -2.51
N VAL A 128 -1.38 -8.55 -3.33
CA VAL A 128 -1.66 -8.26 -4.73
C VAL A 128 -0.75 -9.13 -5.59
N GLN A 129 -1.32 -10.20 -6.15
CA GLN A 129 -0.63 -11.04 -7.13
C GLN A 129 -1.10 -10.71 -8.54
N ILE A 130 -0.16 -10.36 -9.41
CA ILE A 130 -0.47 -10.15 -10.83
C ILE A 130 -0.74 -11.49 -11.49
N CYS A 131 -1.90 -11.60 -12.13
CA CYS A 131 -2.38 -12.83 -12.74
C CYS A 131 -3.27 -12.52 -13.97
N GLY A 132 -3.92 -13.55 -14.53
CA GLY A 132 -4.85 -13.36 -15.64
C GLY A 132 -6.00 -12.39 -15.30
N PRO A 133 -6.72 -12.60 -14.18
CA PRO A 133 -7.78 -11.71 -13.70
C PRO A 133 -7.30 -10.34 -13.21
N THR A 134 -6.08 -10.26 -12.65
CA THR A 134 -5.50 -9.02 -12.09
C THR A 134 -4.23 -8.68 -12.87
N PRO A 135 -4.33 -8.08 -14.07
CA PRO A 135 -3.19 -7.91 -14.95
C PRO A 135 -2.22 -6.81 -14.48
N THR A 136 -2.68 -5.93 -13.60
CA THR A 136 -1.97 -4.75 -13.10
C THR A 136 -2.44 -4.39 -11.71
N SER A 137 -1.62 -3.61 -11.00
CA SER A 137 -2.00 -2.95 -9.77
C SER A 137 -1.00 -1.85 -9.41
N PHE A 138 -1.24 -1.17 -8.31
CA PHE A 138 -0.27 -0.31 -7.66
C PHE A 138 -0.46 -0.37 -6.15
N VAL A 139 0.62 -0.13 -5.40
CA VAL A 139 0.57 0.01 -3.95
C VAL A 139 1.30 1.28 -3.52
N THR A 140 0.85 1.88 -2.43
CA THR A 140 1.41 3.11 -1.88
C THR A 140 1.73 3.00 -0.39
N MET A 141 2.71 3.78 0.05
CA MET A 141 3.01 4.03 1.47
C MET A 141 3.30 5.52 1.65
N GLY A 142 2.74 6.14 2.69
CA GLY A 142 2.83 7.59 2.94
C GLY A 142 1.57 8.37 2.59
N ASP A 143 1.64 9.70 2.70
CA ASP A 143 0.51 10.61 2.43
C ASP A 143 0.38 10.92 0.92
N PHE A 144 -0.68 10.39 0.31
CA PHE A 144 -1.03 10.65 -1.09
C PHE A 144 -2.34 11.42 -1.25
N GLU A 145 -2.89 12.00 -0.17
CA GLU A 145 -4.22 12.64 -0.13
C GLU A 145 -4.46 13.62 -1.29
N ARG A 146 -3.40 14.33 -1.70
CA ARG A 146 -3.44 15.38 -2.72
C ARG A 146 -3.51 14.86 -4.15
N ILE A 147 -3.02 13.64 -4.39
CA ILE A 147 -3.13 12.97 -5.69
C ILE A 147 -4.14 11.82 -5.68
N SER A 148 -4.75 11.53 -4.52
CA SER A 148 -5.76 10.48 -4.40
C SER A 148 -6.90 10.58 -5.41
N PRO A 149 -7.37 11.76 -5.86
CA PRO A 149 -8.37 11.80 -6.94
C PRO A 149 -7.92 11.18 -8.26
N ILE A 150 -6.61 11.17 -8.53
CA ILE A 150 -6.02 10.56 -9.74
C ILE A 150 -5.86 9.05 -9.57
N LEU A 151 -5.49 8.59 -8.36
CA LEU A 151 -5.20 7.18 -8.09
C LEU A 151 -6.45 6.39 -7.67
N TYR A 152 -7.31 6.99 -6.85
CA TYR A 152 -8.42 6.35 -6.15
C TYR A 152 -9.77 7.04 -6.44
N GLY A 153 -9.81 8.03 -7.33
CA GLY A 153 -11.01 8.80 -7.69
C GLY A 153 -11.47 9.82 -6.65
N ALA A 154 -11.35 9.50 -5.36
CA ALA A 154 -11.59 10.40 -4.25
C ALA A 154 -10.48 10.30 -3.21
N SER A 155 -10.29 11.37 -2.45
CA SER A 155 -9.36 11.33 -1.33
C SER A 155 -9.96 10.60 -0.13
N PRO A 156 -9.15 9.89 0.70
CA PRO A 156 -9.61 9.26 1.93
C PRO A 156 -10.49 10.17 2.80
N ARG A 157 -10.14 11.46 2.93
CA ARG A 157 -10.96 12.43 3.67
C ARG A 157 -12.32 12.68 3.03
N VAL A 158 -12.36 12.83 1.71
CA VAL A 158 -13.62 13.03 0.96
C VAL A 158 -14.49 11.79 1.08
N ARG A 159 -13.90 10.61 0.92
CA ARG A 159 -14.56 9.31 1.11
C ARG A 159 -15.18 9.21 2.50
N GLY A 160 -14.38 9.43 3.56
CA GLY A 160 -14.87 9.39 4.94
C GLY A 160 -15.98 10.39 5.22
N TYR A 161 -15.89 11.61 4.67
CA TYR A 161 -16.97 12.61 4.79
C TYR A 161 -18.28 12.14 4.15
N TYR A 162 -18.22 11.59 2.94
CA TYR A 162 -19.42 11.10 2.24
C TYR A 162 -20.00 9.87 2.92
N GLU A 163 -19.18 8.93 3.37
CA GLU A 163 -19.62 7.76 4.14
C GLU A 163 -20.33 8.18 5.43
N GLU A 164 -19.76 9.13 6.18
CA GLU A 164 -20.38 9.66 7.40
C GLU A 164 -21.69 10.38 7.09
N LYS A 165 -21.71 11.20 6.03
CA LYS A 165 -22.92 11.93 5.65
C LYS A 165 -24.04 10.99 5.20
N GLN A 166 -23.72 9.95 4.45
CA GLN A 166 -24.65 8.90 4.06
C GLN A 166 -25.19 8.16 5.30
N ARG A 167 -24.32 7.78 6.24
CA ARG A 167 -24.72 7.15 7.51
C ARG A 167 -25.69 8.03 8.30
N SER A 168 -25.41 9.33 8.36
CA SER A 168 -26.27 10.33 9.02
C SER A 168 -27.63 10.47 8.34
N VAL A 169 -27.67 10.68 7.02
CA VAL A 169 -28.93 10.84 6.26
C VAL A 169 -29.78 9.56 6.33
N ARG A 170 -29.15 8.38 6.29
CA ARG A 170 -29.83 7.10 6.46
C ARG A 170 -30.49 7.02 7.84
N SER A 171 -29.75 7.31 8.91
CA SER A 171 -30.29 7.25 10.26
C SER A 171 -31.50 8.17 10.42
N GLU A 172 -31.45 9.37 9.84
CA GLU A 172 -32.56 10.32 9.82
C GLU A 172 -33.76 9.79 9.02
N TYR A 173 -33.53 9.24 7.84
CA TYR A 173 -34.58 8.67 6.99
C TYR A 173 -35.27 7.46 7.65
N MET A 174 -34.49 6.55 8.22
CA MET A 174 -34.98 5.36 8.93
C MET A 174 -35.82 5.77 10.15
N SER A 175 -35.36 6.77 10.92
CA SER A 175 -36.12 7.33 12.04
C SER A 175 -37.45 7.94 11.58
N ARG A 176 -37.44 8.71 10.49
CA ARG A 176 -38.67 9.32 9.95
C ARG A 176 -39.67 8.29 9.45
N LEU A 177 -39.21 7.23 8.79
CA LEU A 177 -40.09 6.15 8.34
C LEU A 177 -40.68 5.39 9.53
N HIS A 178 -39.87 5.08 10.54
CA HIS A 178 -40.34 4.47 11.77
C HIS A 178 -41.41 5.34 12.45
N ASP A 179 -41.15 6.64 12.63
CA ASP A 179 -42.11 7.58 13.24
C ASP A 179 -43.39 7.73 12.42
N TYR A 180 -43.30 7.70 11.08
CA TYR A 180 -44.45 7.86 10.18
C TYR A 180 -45.40 6.65 10.21
N PHE A 181 -44.85 5.44 10.31
CA PHE A 181 -45.63 4.21 10.34
C PHE A 181 -45.99 3.73 11.75
N SER A 182 -45.46 4.37 12.80
CA SER A 182 -45.73 3.95 14.17
C SER A 182 -47.22 4.10 14.53
N GLY A 183 -47.80 3.05 15.12
CA GLY A 183 -49.22 2.98 15.45
C GLY A 183 -50.16 2.83 14.25
N THR A 184 -49.62 2.59 13.05
CA THR A 184 -50.41 2.30 11.85
C THR A 184 -50.49 0.80 11.58
N GLU A 185 -51.45 0.35 10.76
CA GLU A 185 -51.55 -1.06 10.34
C GLU A 185 -50.34 -1.55 9.52
N TYR A 186 -49.45 -0.64 9.09
CA TYR A 186 -48.26 -0.93 8.30
C TYR A 186 -46.97 -0.95 9.13
N GLU A 187 -47.02 -0.72 10.44
CA GLU A 187 -45.84 -0.62 11.32
C GLU A 187 -44.93 -1.86 11.20
N GLN A 188 -45.51 -3.06 11.34
CA GLN A 188 -44.78 -4.32 11.26
C GLN A 188 -44.15 -4.56 9.87
N ALA A 189 -44.87 -4.21 8.79
CA ALA A 189 -44.35 -4.33 7.43
C ALA A 189 -43.25 -3.30 7.11
N ALA A 190 -43.31 -2.11 7.74
CA ALA A 190 -42.28 -1.10 7.63
C ALA A 190 -41.01 -1.55 8.37
N GLU A 191 -41.14 -2.07 9.60
CA GLU A 191 -40.00 -2.60 10.38
C GLU A 191 -39.27 -3.73 9.65
N GLU A 192 -40.00 -4.70 9.06
CA GLU A 192 -39.40 -5.79 8.28
C GLU A 192 -38.66 -5.28 7.03
N ASN A 193 -39.22 -4.31 6.32
CA ASN A 193 -38.55 -3.70 5.15
C ASN A 193 -37.33 -2.84 5.55
N LEU A 194 -37.41 -2.12 6.67
CA LEU A 194 -36.29 -1.32 7.20
C LEU A 194 -35.14 -2.22 7.67
N ALA A 195 -35.47 -3.35 8.32
CA ALA A 195 -34.49 -4.36 8.72
C ALA A 195 -33.83 -5.06 7.52
N GLY A 196 -34.58 -5.24 6.42
CA GLY A 196 -34.08 -5.79 5.16
C GLY A 196 -33.30 -4.80 4.28
N TYR A 197 -33.32 -3.50 4.61
CA TYR A 197 -32.61 -2.46 3.86
C TYR A 197 -31.10 -2.53 4.14
N ASN A 198 -30.42 -3.48 3.50
CA ASN A 198 -28.98 -3.64 3.57
C ASN A 198 -28.28 -2.54 2.78
N SER A 199 -27.40 -1.78 3.45
CA SER A 199 -26.82 -0.51 2.97
C SER A 199 -25.77 -0.61 1.88
N ASP A 200 -25.41 -1.81 1.44
CA ASP A 200 -24.26 -2.01 0.57
C ASP A 200 -24.51 -1.53 -0.87
N THR A 201 -25.70 -1.00 -1.16
CA THR A 201 -26.17 -0.68 -2.52
C THR A 201 -26.07 0.80 -2.91
N CYS A 202 -25.60 1.70 -2.03
CA CYS A 202 -25.44 3.13 -2.38
C CYS A 202 -23.99 3.61 -2.32
N ASP A 203 -23.08 2.79 -2.85
CA ASP A 203 -21.65 3.08 -2.86
C ASP A 203 -21.24 3.92 -4.08
N ILE A 204 -21.79 5.13 -4.22
CA ILE A 204 -21.42 6.05 -5.32
C ILE A 204 -19.92 6.36 -5.28
N VAL A 205 -19.32 6.38 -4.07
CA VAL A 205 -17.89 6.64 -3.87
C VAL A 205 -17.05 5.38 -4.16
N GLY A 206 -17.52 4.20 -3.76
CA GLY A 206 -16.93 2.92 -4.17
C GLY A 206 -16.94 2.76 -5.69
N ASN A 207 -18.09 2.96 -6.33
CA ASN A 207 -18.21 2.93 -7.80
C ASN A 207 -17.25 3.92 -8.50
N ALA A 208 -17.07 5.13 -7.95
CA ALA A 208 -16.13 6.11 -8.50
C ALA A 208 -14.66 5.69 -8.31
N THR A 209 -14.35 5.06 -7.18
CA THR A 209 -13.02 4.49 -6.90
C THR A 209 -12.74 3.35 -7.87
N ASP A 210 -13.66 2.39 -8.00
CA ASP A 210 -13.56 1.24 -8.88
C ASP A 210 -13.37 1.66 -10.35
N MET A 211 -14.09 2.70 -10.81
CA MET A 211 -13.94 3.24 -12.15
C MET A 211 -12.54 3.82 -12.39
N VAL A 212 -12.03 4.61 -11.43
CA VAL A 212 -10.71 5.24 -11.58
C VAL A 212 -9.59 4.22 -11.46
N GLU A 213 -9.69 3.28 -10.52
CA GLU A 213 -8.76 2.15 -10.44
C GLU A 213 -8.79 1.30 -11.71
N HIS A 214 -9.97 1.09 -12.31
CA HIS A 214 -10.10 0.41 -13.59
C HIS A 214 -9.38 1.15 -14.72
N ASP A 215 -9.57 2.46 -14.84
CA ASP A 215 -8.90 3.29 -15.84
C ASP A 215 -7.37 3.31 -15.67
N VAL A 216 -6.90 3.43 -14.42
CA VAL A 216 -5.47 3.33 -14.07
C VAL A 216 -4.93 1.96 -14.48
N ASN A 217 -5.66 0.88 -14.16
CA ASN A 217 -5.27 -0.47 -14.51
C ASN A 217 -5.21 -0.71 -16.02
N ILE A 218 -6.16 -0.17 -16.80
CA ILE A 218 -6.09 -0.18 -18.27
C ILE A 218 -4.80 0.48 -18.74
N GLY A 219 -4.48 1.68 -18.22
CA GLY A 219 -3.24 2.38 -18.54
C GLY A 219 -2.00 1.55 -18.24
N LEU A 220 -1.86 1.09 -16.98
CA LEU A 220 -0.73 0.28 -16.52
C LEU A 220 -0.55 -1.01 -17.34
N SER A 221 -1.63 -1.56 -17.89
CA SER A 221 -1.57 -2.84 -18.63
C SER A 221 -0.87 -2.70 -19.98
N SER A 222 -0.87 -1.49 -20.52
CA SER A 222 -0.24 -1.13 -21.79
C SER A 222 1.20 -0.64 -21.64
N PHE A 223 1.63 -0.33 -20.41
CA PHE A 223 2.91 0.30 -20.14
C PHE A 223 4.08 -0.67 -20.29
N SER A 224 5.13 -0.21 -20.97
CA SER A 224 6.45 -0.83 -20.85
C SER A 224 7.04 -0.59 -19.46
N ILE A 225 8.11 -1.30 -19.11
CA ILE A 225 8.87 -1.01 -17.88
C ILE A 225 9.32 0.45 -17.80
N SER A 226 9.76 1.03 -18.93
CA SER A 226 10.16 2.44 -18.98
C SER A 226 9.01 3.39 -18.69
N ASP A 227 7.80 3.07 -19.16
CA ASP A 227 6.61 3.86 -18.91
C ASP A 227 6.19 3.77 -17.43
N LEU A 228 6.30 2.57 -16.82
CA LEU A 228 6.09 2.39 -15.38
C LEU A 228 7.06 3.23 -14.55
N VAL A 229 8.35 3.20 -14.89
CA VAL A 229 9.40 4.02 -14.23
C VAL A 229 9.07 5.50 -14.31
N THR A 230 8.77 5.99 -15.52
CA THR A 230 8.44 7.41 -15.75
C THR A 230 7.18 7.83 -14.99
N SER A 231 6.17 6.94 -14.95
CA SER A 231 4.91 7.19 -14.26
C SER A 231 5.10 7.23 -12.74
N ALA A 232 5.83 6.27 -12.17
CA ALA A 232 6.14 6.24 -10.75
C ALA A 232 6.90 7.50 -10.32
N GLU A 233 7.90 7.93 -11.10
CA GLU A 233 8.63 9.18 -10.83
C GLU A 233 7.71 10.40 -10.88
N THR A 234 6.86 10.48 -11.91
CA THR A 234 5.94 11.61 -12.12
C THR A 234 4.95 11.71 -10.97
N ILE A 235 4.43 10.58 -10.49
CA ILE A 235 3.45 10.52 -9.40
C ILE A 235 4.06 11.03 -8.09
N ILE A 236 5.24 10.54 -7.69
CA ILE A 236 5.91 11.01 -6.47
C ILE A 236 6.26 12.50 -6.56
N ASN A 237 6.81 12.93 -7.69
CA ASN A 237 7.14 14.34 -7.90
C ASN A 237 5.89 15.24 -7.88
N ALA A 238 4.77 14.79 -8.45
CA ALA A 238 3.49 15.50 -8.39
C ALA A 238 2.98 15.59 -6.95
N ASN A 239 3.03 14.48 -6.21
CA ASN A 239 2.61 14.45 -4.81
C ASN A 239 3.41 15.45 -3.96
N SER A 240 4.73 15.47 -4.13
CA SER A 240 5.61 16.41 -3.44
C SER A 240 5.34 17.87 -3.82
N ARG A 241 5.20 18.17 -5.11
CA ARG A 241 4.91 19.54 -5.58
C ARG A 241 3.58 20.06 -5.06
N LEU A 242 2.54 19.22 -5.08
CA LEU A 242 1.24 19.59 -4.51
C LEU A 242 1.35 19.76 -2.99
N SER A 243 2.06 18.86 -2.31
CA SER A 243 2.31 18.96 -0.86
C SER A 243 2.98 20.27 -0.48
N HIS A 244 4.04 20.65 -1.20
CA HIS A 244 4.72 21.92 -1.05
C HIS A 244 3.78 23.10 -1.32
N LEU A 245 2.96 23.05 -2.38
CA LEU A 245 2.04 24.14 -2.75
C LEU A 245 0.98 24.39 -1.67
N PHE A 246 0.43 23.32 -1.07
CA PHE A 246 -0.60 23.43 -0.04
C PHE A 246 -0.06 23.66 1.38
N ALA A 247 1.24 23.45 1.64
CA ALA A 247 1.83 23.64 2.97
C ALA A 247 1.98 25.11 3.39
N GLY A 248 1.90 26.07 2.46
CA GLY A 248 1.96 27.52 2.73
C GLY A 248 3.31 28.06 3.25
N VAL A 249 4.12 27.21 3.90
CA VAL A 249 5.49 27.45 4.36
C VAL A 249 6.37 26.51 3.56
N ARG A 250 7.30 27.05 2.75
CA ARG A 250 8.21 26.30 1.84
C ARG A 250 8.92 25.15 2.57
N PRO A 251 8.41 23.91 2.58
CA PRO A 251 9.23 22.78 2.99
C PRO A 251 10.27 22.58 1.87
N PRO A 252 11.35 21.82 2.08
CA PRO A 252 12.14 21.34 0.96
C PRO A 252 11.23 20.63 -0.05
N LEU A 253 11.42 20.90 -1.34
CA LEU A 253 10.74 20.13 -2.38
C LEU A 253 11.34 18.72 -2.38
N GLU A 254 10.66 17.76 -1.74
CA GLU A 254 11.09 16.35 -1.69
C GLU A 254 10.86 15.72 -3.08
N CYS A 255 11.82 15.80 -3.99
CA CYS A 255 11.73 15.06 -5.25
C CYS A 255 12.01 13.57 -5.03
N VAL A 256 11.73 12.75 -6.03
CA VAL A 256 12.12 11.34 -6.02
C VAL A 256 13.61 11.20 -5.70
N SER A 257 13.93 10.41 -4.68
CA SER A 257 15.30 10.12 -4.22
C SER A 257 15.72 8.69 -4.61
N GLU A 258 14.81 7.73 -4.49
CA GLU A 258 15.06 6.34 -4.88
C GLU A 258 14.10 5.85 -5.95
N MET A 259 14.63 5.09 -6.89
CA MET A 259 13.87 4.36 -7.90
C MET A 259 14.54 3.05 -8.25
N ALA A 260 13.75 1.99 -8.27
CA ALA A 260 14.19 0.66 -8.68
C ALA A 260 13.16 0.01 -9.59
N VAL A 261 13.62 -0.91 -10.40
CA VAL A 261 12.79 -1.82 -11.17
C VAL A 261 13.09 -3.23 -10.72
N ILE A 262 12.05 -4.04 -10.57
CA ILE A 262 12.16 -5.47 -10.27
C ILE A 262 11.57 -6.21 -11.46
N THR A 263 12.42 -6.97 -12.15
CA THR A 263 11.99 -7.89 -13.21
C THR A 263 12.52 -9.28 -12.92
N ARG A 264 11.81 -10.29 -13.44
CA ARG A 264 12.24 -11.69 -13.33
C ARG A 264 13.66 -11.93 -13.88
N PRO A 265 14.04 -11.47 -15.09
CA PRO A 265 15.37 -11.75 -15.63
C PRO A 265 16.50 -10.92 -14.98
N GLU A 266 16.24 -9.69 -14.56
CA GLU A 266 17.31 -8.78 -14.11
C GLU A 266 17.42 -8.68 -12.58
N GLY A 267 16.46 -9.24 -11.84
CA GLY A 267 16.36 -8.99 -10.40
C GLY A 267 15.92 -7.57 -10.11
N LEU A 268 16.33 -7.05 -8.95
CA LEU A 268 16.24 -5.61 -8.66
C LEU A 268 17.39 -4.86 -9.32
N LYS A 269 17.04 -3.82 -10.10
CA LYS A 269 17.95 -2.85 -10.70
C LYS A 269 17.61 -1.44 -10.25
N TRP A 270 18.63 -0.70 -9.82
CA TRP A 270 18.50 0.70 -9.48
C TRP A 270 18.43 1.55 -10.76
N VAL A 271 17.42 2.41 -10.84
CA VAL A 271 17.31 3.45 -11.86
C VAL A 271 17.85 4.77 -11.31
N LYS A 272 17.54 5.05 -10.05
CA LYS A 272 18.02 6.22 -9.30
C LYS A 272 18.21 5.83 -7.85
N HIS A 273 19.32 6.20 -7.26
CA HIS A 273 19.59 5.99 -5.85
C HIS A 273 20.56 7.08 -5.41
N SER A 274 20.15 7.96 -4.50
CA SER A 274 20.96 9.14 -4.12
C SER A 274 22.20 8.76 -3.31
N ILE A 275 22.24 7.55 -2.78
CA ILE A 275 23.30 7.05 -1.90
C ILE A 275 24.01 5.89 -2.60
N ILE A 276 25.31 6.06 -2.84
CA ILE A 276 26.16 5.00 -3.37
C ILE A 276 26.59 4.14 -2.19
N PHE A 277 26.03 2.94 -2.06
CA PHE A 277 26.70 1.89 -1.30
C PHE A 277 27.77 1.29 -2.21
N GLU A 278 29.05 1.52 -1.89
CA GLU A 278 30.12 0.71 -2.48
C GLU A 278 29.92 -0.76 -2.06
N ASN A 279 30.03 -1.65 -3.05
CA ASN A 279 29.87 -3.11 -2.93
C ASN A 279 30.64 -3.73 -1.76
#